data_AF-A0A3E1YCC6-F1
#
_entry.id   AF-A0A3E1YCC6-F1
#
_cell.length_a   1.000
_cell.length_b   1.000
_cell.length_c   1.000
_cell.angle_alpha   90.00
_cell.angle_beta   90.00
_cell.angle_gamma   90.00
#
_symmetry.space_group_name_H-M   'P 1'
#
loop_
_entity.id
_entity.type
_entity.pdbx_description
1 polymer ?
#
loop_
_entity_poly.entity_id
_entity_poly.type
_entity_poly.pdbx_seq_one_letter_code
_entity_poly.pdbx_strand_id
1 'polypeptide(L)'
;MQLQPGTCYKIASRFLPSLNQFGEFEFVVSILHANDTSNSIVFEFRKIIGASSIEQEIATRLAVETHADGIVIQDISGKNLNIKPFDDEKAFEQWIKAGAATPYPCYS
;
A
#
# COMPACT_ATOMS: atom_id res chain seq x y z
N MET A 1 -6.95 7.38 14.58
CA MET A 1 -8.23 7.10 13.89
C MET A 1 -8.13 5.63 13.57
N GLN A 2 -8.88 4.75 14.24
CA GLN A 2 -8.61 3.33 14.11
C GLN A 2 -8.82 2.87 12.65
N LEU A 3 -7.77 2.31 12.04
CA LEU A 3 -7.84 1.81 10.67
C LEU A 3 -8.76 0.59 10.65
N GLN A 4 -9.79 0.62 9.80
CA GLN A 4 -10.82 -0.42 9.76
C GLN A 4 -10.59 -1.35 8.56
N PRO A 5 -10.56 -2.69 8.77
CA PRO A 5 -10.64 -3.65 7.69
C PRO A 5 -11.80 -3.37 6.73
N GLY A 6 -11.57 -3.55 5.44
CA GLY A 6 -12.51 -3.22 4.36
C GLY A 6 -12.49 -1.75 3.90
N THR A 7 -11.76 -0.86 4.59
CA THR A 7 -11.60 0.53 4.13
C THR A 7 -10.63 0.57 2.95
N CYS A 8 -10.98 1.32 1.90
CA CYS A 8 -10.08 1.55 0.77
C CYS A 8 -9.46 2.95 0.79
N TYR A 9 -8.21 3.01 0.34
CA TYR A 9 -7.45 4.23 0.18
C TYR A 9 -6.89 4.35 -1.22
N LYS A 10 -6.97 5.54 -1.78
CA LYS A 10 -6.26 5.94 -2.98
C LYS A 10 -4.92 6.57 -2.60
N ILE A 11 -3.86 6.15 -3.29
CA ILE A 11 -2.48 6.56 -3.05
C ILE A 11 -1.85 6.98 -4.38
N ALA A 12 -1.09 8.07 -4.38
CA ALA A 12 -0.33 8.51 -5.54
C ALA A 12 1.05 7.82 -5.58
N SER A 13 1.44 7.29 -6.75
CA SER A 13 2.71 6.57 -6.96
C SER A 13 3.94 7.41 -6.62
N ARG A 14 3.86 8.74 -6.69
CA ARG A 14 4.95 9.66 -6.30
C ARG A 14 5.44 9.50 -4.86
N PHE A 15 4.64 8.91 -3.97
CA PHE A 15 5.04 8.59 -2.59
C PHE A 15 5.82 7.28 -2.48
N LEU A 16 5.95 6.54 -3.58
CA LEU A 16 6.62 5.25 -3.71
C LEU A 16 7.75 5.33 -4.73
N PRO A 17 9.01 5.57 -4.30
CA PRO A 17 10.15 5.68 -5.22
C PRO A 17 10.33 4.47 -6.15
N SER A 18 9.95 3.26 -5.71
CA SER A 18 10.00 2.02 -6.50
C SER A 18 9.08 2.03 -7.72
N LEU A 19 8.04 2.88 -7.72
CA LEU A 19 7.05 2.98 -8.79
C LEU A 19 7.30 4.16 -9.75
N ASN A 20 8.23 5.06 -9.42
CA ASN A 20 8.50 6.26 -10.21
C ASN A 20 8.90 5.95 -11.67
N GLN A 21 9.47 4.78 -11.93
CA GLN A 21 9.84 4.33 -13.28
C GLN A 21 8.64 4.19 -14.24
N PHE A 22 7.41 4.09 -13.71
CA PHE A 22 6.18 3.99 -14.49
C PHE A 22 5.45 5.35 -14.63
N GLY A 23 6.07 6.44 -14.17
CA GLY A 23 5.45 7.77 -14.13
C GLY A 23 4.52 7.99 -12.93
N GLU A 24 3.80 9.11 -12.95
CA GLU A 24 2.80 9.43 -11.92
C GLU A 24 1.46 8.77 -12.24
N PHE A 25 0.94 8.00 -11.28
CA PHE A 25 -0.37 7.38 -11.33
C PHE A 25 -0.95 7.24 -9.93
N GLU A 26 -2.25 6.94 -9.83
CA GLU A 26 -2.91 6.65 -8.57
C GLU A 26 -3.35 5.19 -8.54
N PHE A 27 -3.30 4.57 -7.36
CA PHE A 27 -3.76 3.20 -7.16
C PHE A 27 -4.55 3.08 -5.87
N VAL A 28 -5.36 2.03 -5.80
CA VAL A 28 -6.28 1.76 -4.70
C VAL A 28 -5.83 0.53 -3.95
N VAL A 29 -5.84 0.65 -2.62
CA VAL A 29 -5.53 -0.43 -1.68
C VAL A 29 -6.70 -0.60 -0.73
N SER A 30 -6.96 -1.82 -0.27
CA SER A 30 -7.92 -2.12 0.81
C SER A 30 -7.19 -2.61 2.05
N ILE A 31 -7.70 -2.27 3.23
CA ILE A 31 -7.20 -2.84 4.48
C ILE A 31 -7.79 -4.23 4.66
N LEU A 32 -6.95 -5.26 4.73
CA LEU A 32 -7.37 -6.61 5.08
C LEU A 32 -7.37 -6.82 6.60
N HIS A 33 -6.35 -6.30 7.28
CA HIS A 33 -6.18 -6.43 8.71
C HIS A 33 -5.47 -5.20 9.27
N ALA A 34 -5.86 -4.76 10.46
CA ALA A 34 -5.17 -3.72 11.23
C ALA A 34 -5.24 -4.09 12.70
N ASN A 35 -4.10 -4.04 13.39
CA ASN A 35 -3.99 -4.34 14.81
C ASN A 35 -3.13 -3.29 15.50
N ASP A 36 -3.81 -2.37 16.19
CA ASP A 36 -3.21 -1.27 16.94
C ASP A 36 -2.29 -1.76 18.07
N THR A 37 -2.58 -2.94 18.66
CA THR A 37 -1.76 -3.49 19.76
C THR A 37 -0.39 -3.94 19.27
N SER A 38 -0.30 -4.56 18.10
CA SER A 38 0.96 -4.96 17.46
C SER A 38 1.47 -3.94 16.44
N ASN A 39 0.73 -2.84 16.23
CA ASN A 39 0.99 -1.81 15.22
C ASN A 39 1.15 -2.36 13.80
N SER A 40 0.50 -3.48 13.49
CA SER A 40 0.61 -4.19 12.23
C SER A 40 -0.60 -3.93 11.34
N ILE A 41 -0.36 -3.71 10.05
CA ILE A 41 -1.40 -3.53 9.05
C ILE A 41 -1.12 -4.39 7.81
N VAL A 42 -2.18 -4.84 7.15
CA VAL A 42 -2.13 -5.66 5.94
C VAL A 42 -3.01 -5.01 4.89
N PHE A 43 -2.45 -4.82 3.71
CA PHE A 43 -3.14 -4.26 2.56
C PHE A 43 -3.27 -5.27 1.43
N GLU A 44 -4.37 -5.15 0.68
CA GLU A 44 -4.55 -5.79 -0.62
C GLU A 44 -4.55 -4.71 -1.70
N PHE A 45 -3.81 -4.94 -2.79
CA PHE A 45 -3.86 -4.08 -3.95
C PHE A 45 -5.15 -4.36 -4.73
N ARG A 46 -5.93 -3.30 -5.02
CA ARG A 46 -7.22 -3.43 -5.69
C ARG A 46 -7.12 -3.15 -7.18
N LYS A 47 -6.57 -1.99 -7.55
CA LYS A 47 -6.41 -1.55 -8.94
C LYS A 47 -5.55 -0.30 -9.06
N ILE A 48 -5.05 -0.05 -10.26
CA ILE A 48 -4.59 1.29 -10.69
C ILE A 48 -5.80 2.07 -11.22
N ILE A 49 -5.83 3.38 -10.98
CA ILE A 49 -6.86 4.27 -11.51
C ILE A 49 -6.46 4.69 -12.92
N GLY A 50 -7.30 4.36 -13.90
CA GLY A 50 -7.05 4.63 -15.31
C GLY A 50 -6.43 3.42 -16.03
N ALA A 51 -5.75 3.69 -17.15
CA ALA A 51 -5.06 2.67 -17.91
C ALA A 51 -3.73 2.29 -17.26
N SER A 52 -3.46 0.99 -17.17
CA SER A 52 -2.26 0.40 -16.59
C SER A 52 -1.63 -0.63 -17.52
N SER A 53 -0.31 -0.83 -17.41
CA SER A 53 0.35 -2.01 -17.97
C SER A 53 0.38 -3.15 -16.96
N ILE A 54 0.58 -4.38 -17.44
CA ILE A 54 0.70 -5.56 -16.58
C ILE A 54 1.90 -5.43 -15.64
N GLU A 55 3.03 -4.94 -16.15
CA GLU A 55 4.25 -4.71 -15.36
C GLU A 55 4.01 -3.69 -14.26
N GLN A 56 3.26 -2.63 -14.56
CA GLN A 56 2.91 -1.59 -13.59
C GLN A 56 2.01 -2.14 -12.48
N GLU A 57 1.03 -2.98 -12.81
CA GLU A 57 0.18 -3.65 -11.82
C GLU A 57 0.96 -4.60 -10.93
N ILE A 58 1.85 -5.42 -11.51
CA ILE A 58 2.71 -6.34 -10.76
C ILE A 58 3.62 -5.57 -9.81
N ALA A 59 4.29 -4.52 -10.30
CA ALA A 59 5.18 -3.71 -9.47
C ALA A 59 4.42 -3.00 -8.34
N THR A 60 3.23 -2.46 -8.63
CA THR A 60 2.39 -1.81 -7.61
C THR A 60 1.91 -2.82 -6.57
N ARG A 61 1.49 -4.00 -7.01
CA ARG A 61 1.08 -5.10 -6.13
C ARG A 61 2.21 -5.49 -5.19
N LEU A 62 3.41 -5.74 -5.71
CA LEU A 62 4.60 -6.10 -4.92
C LEU A 62 5.02 -5.00 -3.94
N ALA A 63 4.74 -3.74 -4.25
CA ALA A 63 5.06 -2.62 -3.37
C ALA A 63 4.07 -2.45 -2.20
N VAL A 64 2.85 -3.00 -2.32
CA VAL A 64 1.71 -2.74 -1.43
C VAL A 64 1.29 -3.98 -0.65
N GLU A 65 1.25 -5.15 -1.29
CA GLU A 65 0.77 -6.39 -0.68
C GLU A 65 1.82 -6.95 0.26
N THR A 66 1.80 -6.49 1.50
CA THR A 66 2.45 -7.16 2.62
C THR A 66 1.62 -8.40 2.96
N HIS A 67 2.17 -9.61 2.76
CA HIS A 67 1.44 -10.84 3.06
C HIS A 67 1.08 -10.92 4.56
N ALA A 68 -0.18 -11.32 4.83
CA ALA A 68 -0.78 -11.43 6.16
C ALA A 68 -0.05 -12.37 7.15
N ASP A 69 0.94 -13.14 6.67
CA ASP A 69 1.72 -14.09 7.46
C ASP A 69 3.00 -13.49 8.08
N GLY A 70 3.22 -12.18 7.94
CA GLY A 70 4.46 -11.54 8.40
C GLY A 70 5.68 -11.90 7.54
N ILE A 71 5.45 -12.37 6.31
CA ILE A 71 6.51 -12.65 5.34
C ILE A 71 6.96 -11.32 4.75
N VAL A 72 8.10 -10.85 5.24
CA VAL A 72 8.82 -9.71 4.71
C VAL A 72 9.45 -10.12 3.38
N ILE A 73 9.05 -9.48 2.28
CA ILE A 73 9.70 -9.75 1.00
C ILE A 73 11.10 -9.16 1.09
N GLN A 74 12.12 -10.00 0.96
CA GLN A 74 13.51 -9.60 0.94
C GLN A 74 14.06 -9.73 -0.48
N ASP A 75 14.90 -8.78 -0.90
CA ASP A 75 15.69 -8.98 -2.11
C ASP A 75 16.78 -10.05 -1.88
N ILE A 76 17.55 -10.37 -2.94
CA ILE A 76 18.65 -11.34 -2.88
C ILE A 76 19.76 -10.96 -1.88
N SER A 77 19.75 -9.72 -1.36
CA SER A 77 20.67 -9.22 -0.34
C SER A 77 20.09 -9.26 1.07
N GLY A 78 18.86 -9.73 1.25
CA GLY A 78 18.16 -9.79 2.54
C GLY A 78 17.46 -8.48 2.92
N LYS A 79 17.39 -7.50 2.00
CA LYS A 79 16.78 -6.20 2.29
C LYS A 79 15.27 -6.24 2.09
N ASN A 80 14.54 -5.81 3.11
CA ASN A 80 13.08 -5.67 3.07
C ASN A 80 12.67 -4.75 1.90
N LEU A 81 11.79 -5.27 1.04
CA LEU A 81 11.21 -4.56 -0.10
C LEU A 81 9.93 -3.80 0.29
N ASN A 82 9.32 -4.16 1.42
CA ASN A 82 8.16 -3.47 1.95
C ASN A 82 8.52 -2.07 2.42
N ILE A 83 7.67 -1.10 2.09
CA ILE A 83 7.81 0.26 2.60
C ILE A 83 7.06 0.39 3.93
N LYS A 84 7.71 1.04 4.92
CA LYS A 84 7.21 1.15 6.30
C LYS A 84 5.71 1.48 6.44
N PRO A 85 5.14 2.43 5.67
CA PRO A 85 3.69 2.72 5.70
C PRO A 85 2.75 1.55 5.43
N PHE A 86 3.19 0.48 4.76
CA PHE A 86 2.37 -0.72 4.52
C PHE A 86 2.60 -1.85 5.53
N ASP A 87 3.51 -1.67 6.49
CA ASP A 87 3.78 -2.64 7.56
C ASP A 87 3.43 -2.08 8.96
N ASP A 88 3.34 -0.75 9.09
CA ASP A 88 3.20 -0.01 10.35
C ASP A 88 1.94 0.86 10.30
N GLU A 89 0.94 0.52 11.13
CA GLU A 89 -0.35 1.24 11.19
C GLU A 89 -0.16 2.74 11.48
N LYS A 90 0.69 3.09 12.46
CA LYS A 90 0.98 4.50 12.78
C LYS A 90 1.66 5.23 11.63
N ALA A 91 2.56 4.56 10.90
CA ALA A 91 3.17 5.15 9.71
C ALA A 91 2.14 5.41 8.61
N PHE A 92 1.18 4.48 8.41
CA PHE A 92 0.08 4.68 7.48
C PHE A 92 -0.84 5.83 7.91
N GLU A 93 -1.15 5.96 9.20
CA GLU A 93 -1.93 7.09 9.71
C GLU A 93 -1.26 8.45 9.40
N GLN A 94 0.08 8.51 9.43
CA GLN A 94 0.81 9.73 9.03
C GLN A 94 0.67 10.01 7.53
N TRP A 95 0.65 8.96 6.69
CA TRP A 95 0.34 9.11 5.26
C TRP A 95 -1.06 9.65 5.01
N ILE A 96 -2.05 9.21 5.78
CA ILE A 96 -3.41 9.77 5.70
C ILE A 96 -3.40 11.26 6.07
N LYS A 97 -2.77 11.62 7.20
CA LYS A 97 -2.68 13.02 7.66
C LYS A 97 -1.95 13.93 6.68
N ALA A 98 -0.92 13.41 6.00
CA ALA A 98 -0.15 14.14 4.99
C ALA A 98 -0.85 14.22 3.63
N GLY A 99 -2.01 13.56 3.44
CA GLY A 99 -2.70 13.48 2.16
C GLY A 99 -2.03 12.55 1.13
N ALA A 100 -1.11 11.70 1.57
CA ALA A 100 -0.49 10.68 0.72
C ALA A 100 -1.42 9.49 0.47
N ALA A 101 -2.28 9.18 1.44
CA ALA A 101 -3.37 8.22 1.32
C ALA A 101 -4.71 8.92 1.60
N THR A 102 -5.68 8.75 0.71
CA THR A 102 -7.00 9.39 0.83
C THR A 102 -8.11 8.34 0.79
N PRO A 103 -9.15 8.43 1.65
CA PRO A 103 -10.27 7.50 1.58
C PRO A 103 -10.88 7.44 0.18
N TYR A 104 -11.14 6.24 -0.32
CA TYR A 104 -11.65 6.01 -1.66
C TYR A 104 -12.72 4.91 -1.66
N PRO A 105 -13.81 5.02 -2.44
CA PRO A 105 -14.80 3.95 -2.52
C PRO A 105 -14.19 2.69 -3.15
N CYS A 106 -14.33 1.53 -2.49
CA CYS A 106 -13.75 0.28 -2.99
C CYS A 106 -14.31 -0.17 -4.36
N TYR A 107 -15.46 0.36 -4.78
CA TYR A 107 -16.22 -0.08 -5.96
C TYR A 107 -16.30 0.95 -7.08
N SER A 108 -15.69 2.13 -6.92
CA SER A 108 -15.64 3.18 -7.96
C SER A 108 -14.50 2.96 -8.92
#